data_AF-A0A5A9NC23-F1
#
_entry.id   AF-A0A5A9NC23-F1
#
_cell.length_a   1.000
_cell.length_b   1.000
_cell.length_c   1.000
_cell.angle_alpha   90.00
_cell.angle_beta   90.00
_cell.angle_gamma   90.00
#
_symmetry.space_group_name_H-M   'P 1'
#
loop_
_entity.id
_entity.type
_entity.pdbx_description
1 polymer ?
#
loop_
_entity_poly.entity_id
_entity_poly.type
_entity_poly.pdbx_seq_one_letter_code
_entity_poly.pdbx_strand_id
1 'polypeptide(L)'
;MSRNRTAAHKGHQKKKEGEGRSCIRYRCGLTNTIQDILNHRPGWVEVKEDGEWDFNWCDVGWLRENFDHSYMGEHMRICHFRNHYELTRKNLMVKNLKRYRKSLERESGRLEASKCDFFPRTFELPSEYHIFVEEFKRNPGSTWIMKPDGTRSEEQKEEAQVESYVAQRYIENPYLIADVHLTNVAVQKTAPDYDPEKGCKWQMHQLRRYLTAKHGLDTVQTLFKEIDNIFIRSLLSVQKTIINDKHCFELYGYDILLDQDLKPWLIEVNASPSLTASSQEDFDMKYRLLEDTLHVVDMEGRLTGKEKRIGGYDLMWNDGPVYKDDGLEALGGSYLIANTHLG
;
A
#
# COMPACT_ATOMS: atom_id res chain seq x y z
N MET A 1 -61.13 -27.40 28.19
CA MET A 1 -61.33 -26.53 27.00
C MET A 1 -61.84 -25.20 27.53
N SER A 2 -61.34 -24.00 27.24
CA SER A 2 -60.34 -23.50 26.31
C SER A 2 -59.74 -22.23 26.94
N ARG A 3 -58.41 -22.06 26.88
CA ARG A 3 -57.70 -20.84 27.32
C ARG A 3 -57.85 -19.78 26.23
N ASN A 4 -58.45 -18.63 26.56
CA ASN A 4 -58.47 -17.46 25.67
C ASN A 4 -57.05 -16.89 25.52
N ARG A 5 -56.50 -16.98 24.30
CA ARG A 5 -55.29 -16.28 23.89
C ARG A 5 -55.67 -14.87 23.42
N THR A 6 -55.28 -13.86 24.19
CA THR A 6 -55.16 -12.48 23.71
C THR A 6 -53.95 -12.36 22.80
N ALA A 7 -54.19 -12.20 21.50
CA ALA A 7 -53.15 -11.84 20.53
C ALA A 7 -52.81 -10.36 20.70
N ALA A 8 -51.66 -10.07 21.31
CA ALA A 8 -51.07 -8.73 21.29
C ALA A 8 -50.42 -8.50 19.92
N HIS A 9 -50.99 -7.63 19.10
CA HIS A 9 -50.33 -7.09 17.92
C HIS A 9 -49.13 -6.25 18.37
N LYS A 10 -47.93 -6.84 18.35
CA LYS A 10 -46.68 -6.07 18.33
C LYS A 10 -46.51 -5.51 16.93
N GLY A 11 -46.91 -4.25 16.74
CA GLY A 11 -46.53 -3.47 15.57
C GLY A 11 -45.02 -3.47 15.44
N HIS A 12 -44.51 -4.06 14.35
CA HIS A 12 -43.14 -3.82 13.92
C HIS A 12 -43.04 -2.37 13.50
N GLN A 13 -42.44 -1.52 14.34
CA GLN A 13 -41.89 -0.26 13.87
C GLN A 13 -40.72 -0.61 12.94
N LYS A 14 -40.96 -0.56 11.63
CA LYS A 14 -39.91 -0.36 10.63
C LYS A 14 -39.13 0.89 11.07
N LYS A 15 -37.88 0.72 11.51
CA LYS A 15 -36.94 1.83 11.64
C LYS A 15 -36.90 2.54 10.29
N LYS A 16 -37.17 3.84 10.29
CA LYS A 16 -36.97 4.71 9.12
C LYS A 16 -35.49 4.73 8.81
N GLU A 17 -35.09 4.04 7.75
CA GLU A 17 -33.83 4.32 7.04
C GLU A 17 -33.96 5.74 6.48
N GLY A 18 -33.26 6.71 7.09
CA GLY A 18 -33.30 8.10 6.60
C GLY A 18 -32.96 9.19 7.62
N GLU A 19 -32.88 8.90 8.92
CA GLU A 19 -32.24 9.84 9.85
C GLU A 19 -30.73 9.61 9.78
N GLY A 20 -30.04 10.47 9.02
CA GLY A 20 -28.58 10.48 8.93
C GLY A 20 -27.97 10.49 10.32
N ARG A 21 -27.00 9.60 10.58
CA ARG A 21 -26.24 9.61 11.82
C ARG A 21 -25.63 11.00 12.00
N SER A 22 -25.89 11.62 13.16
CA SER A 22 -25.44 12.99 13.45
C SER A 22 -23.92 13.13 13.56
N CYS A 23 -23.20 12.01 13.74
CA CYS A 23 -21.75 11.95 13.81
C CYS A 23 -21.24 10.56 13.39
N ILE A 24 -19.97 10.51 12.98
CA ILE A 24 -19.22 9.28 12.69
C ILE A 24 -18.46 8.89 13.94
N ARG A 25 -18.70 7.67 14.44
CA ARG A 25 -18.01 7.14 15.61
C ARG A 25 -16.74 6.42 15.17
N TYR A 26 -15.58 6.83 15.66
CA TYR A 26 -14.33 6.16 15.31
C TYR A 26 -13.63 5.50 16.49
N ARG A 27 -12.84 4.48 16.18
CA ARG A 27 -11.83 3.88 17.04
C ARG A 27 -10.46 4.03 16.39
N CYS A 28 -9.45 4.31 17.20
CA CYS A 28 -8.06 4.26 16.79
C CYS A 28 -7.22 3.76 17.98
N GLY A 29 -6.46 2.69 17.76
CA GLY A 29 -5.56 2.13 18.76
C GLY A 29 -4.17 2.76 18.77
N LEU A 30 -3.93 3.76 17.91
CA LEU A 30 -2.62 4.33 17.63
C LEU A 30 -2.49 5.71 18.25
N THR A 31 -1.33 6.01 18.83
CA THR A 31 -1.02 7.33 19.42
C THR A 31 -0.05 8.09 18.52
N ASN A 32 -0.51 8.49 17.34
CA ASN A 32 0.28 9.20 16.33
C ASN A 32 -0.60 10.16 15.51
N THR A 33 -0.07 10.68 14.40
CA THR A 33 -0.75 11.62 13.49
C THR A 33 -2.15 11.16 13.05
N ILE A 34 -2.43 9.84 13.03
CA ILE A 34 -3.77 9.29 12.74
C ILE A 34 -4.77 9.69 13.82
N GLN A 35 -4.41 9.58 15.09
CA GLN A 35 -5.26 10.03 16.18
C GLN A 35 -5.52 11.53 16.08
N ASP A 36 -4.49 12.31 15.75
CA ASP A 36 -4.61 13.77 15.63
C ASP A 36 -5.60 14.17 14.53
N ILE A 37 -5.51 13.57 13.34
CA ILE A 37 -6.47 13.89 12.25
C ILE A 37 -7.89 13.47 12.62
N LEU A 38 -8.08 12.28 13.22
CA LEU A 38 -9.41 11.81 13.60
C LEU A 38 -10.05 12.68 14.70
N ASN A 39 -9.26 13.11 15.69
CA ASN A 39 -9.71 14.01 16.76
C ASN A 39 -10.16 15.38 16.24
N HIS A 40 -9.51 15.90 15.20
CA HIS A 40 -9.80 17.23 14.66
C HIS A 40 -10.81 17.21 13.50
N ARG A 41 -11.22 16.02 13.04
CA ARG A 41 -12.13 15.89 11.90
C ARG A 41 -13.56 16.25 12.30
N PRO A 42 -14.20 17.26 11.66
CA PRO A 42 -15.54 17.69 12.05
C PRO A 42 -16.58 16.59 11.91
N GLY A 43 -17.42 16.41 12.93
CA GLY A 43 -18.47 15.39 12.95
C GLY A 43 -17.99 13.98 13.28
N TRP A 44 -16.71 13.81 13.63
CA TRP A 44 -16.14 12.55 14.10
C TRP A 44 -16.01 12.56 15.63
N VAL A 45 -16.36 11.45 16.27
CA VAL A 45 -16.34 11.30 17.72
C VAL A 45 -15.63 10.02 18.09
N GLU A 46 -14.60 10.13 18.94
CA GLU A 46 -13.89 8.98 19.47
C GLU A 46 -14.79 8.15 20.38
N VAL A 47 -14.76 6.83 20.18
CA VAL A 47 -15.45 5.88 21.05
C VAL A 47 -14.41 5.09 21.85
N LYS A 48 -14.46 5.22 23.17
CA LYS A 48 -13.71 4.38 24.12
C LYS A 48 -14.41 3.03 24.29
N GLU A 49 -13.65 2.02 24.73
CA GLU A 49 -13.96 0.57 24.86
C GLU A 49 -15.45 0.14 24.84
N ASP A 50 -15.72 -0.97 24.15
CA ASP A 50 -17.03 -1.66 23.97
C ASP A 50 -18.18 -0.87 23.30
N GLY A 51 -18.01 0.41 22.98
CA GLY A 51 -19.01 1.17 22.22
C GLY A 51 -19.08 0.79 20.74
N GLU A 52 -20.27 0.86 20.15
CA GLU A 52 -20.46 0.74 18.70
C GLU A 52 -19.65 1.79 17.93
N TRP A 53 -19.03 1.39 16.83
CA TRP A 53 -18.19 2.23 15.99
C TRP A 53 -18.60 2.12 14.52
N ASP A 54 -18.31 3.17 13.75
CA ASP A 54 -18.57 3.25 12.31
C ASP A 54 -17.24 3.17 11.53
N PHE A 55 -16.14 3.67 12.09
CA PHE A 55 -14.81 3.62 11.49
C PHE A 55 -13.77 3.08 12.48
N ASN A 56 -12.88 2.19 12.03
CA ASN A 56 -11.78 1.71 12.86
C ASN A 56 -10.45 1.80 12.12
N TRP A 57 -9.56 2.67 12.61
CA TRP A 57 -8.17 2.68 12.20
C TRP A 57 -7.35 1.86 13.19
N CYS A 58 -7.12 0.59 12.86
CA CYS A 58 -6.48 -0.37 13.74
C CYS A 58 -5.09 -0.77 13.24
N ASP A 59 -4.30 -1.42 14.10
CA ASP A 59 -3.12 -2.15 13.65
C ASP A 59 -3.48 -3.56 13.15
N VAL A 60 -2.49 -4.23 12.56
CA VAL A 60 -2.62 -5.59 12.01
C VAL A 60 -2.87 -6.64 13.10
N GLY A 61 -2.41 -6.41 14.33
CA GLY A 61 -2.67 -7.31 15.46
C GLY A 61 -4.15 -7.31 15.83
N TRP A 62 -4.73 -6.13 15.99
CA TRP A 62 -6.16 -5.96 16.25
C TRP A 62 -7.02 -6.62 15.16
N LEU A 63 -6.66 -6.42 13.88
CA LEU A 63 -7.38 -7.03 12.76
C LEU A 63 -7.44 -8.56 12.89
N ARG A 64 -6.31 -9.20 13.20
CA ARG A 64 -6.22 -10.66 13.35
C ARG A 64 -7.10 -11.20 14.47
N GLU A 65 -7.20 -10.46 15.56
CA GLU A 65 -7.92 -10.90 16.74
C GLU A 65 -9.44 -10.65 16.66
N ASN A 66 -9.88 -9.61 15.93
CA ASN A 66 -11.25 -9.11 16.07
C ASN A 66 -12.10 -9.22 14.81
N PHE A 67 -11.49 -9.27 13.62
CA PHE A 67 -12.24 -9.10 12.36
C PHE A 67 -13.21 -10.24 12.07
N ASP A 68 -12.82 -11.49 12.33
CA ASP A 68 -13.66 -12.67 12.07
C ASP A 68 -14.75 -12.90 13.13
N HIS A 69 -14.68 -12.18 14.25
CA HIS A 69 -15.61 -12.30 15.36
C HIS A 69 -16.63 -11.15 15.43
N SER A 70 -16.52 -10.18 14.51
CA SER A 70 -17.35 -8.97 14.51
C SER A 70 -18.31 -8.95 13.32
N TYR A 71 -19.60 -8.69 13.59
CA TYR A 71 -20.55 -8.37 12.53
C TYR A 71 -20.33 -6.93 12.06
N MET A 72 -20.08 -6.74 10.77
CA MET A 72 -19.91 -5.41 10.18
C MET A 72 -21.16 -4.98 9.43
N GLY A 73 -21.75 -3.85 9.86
CA GLY A 73 -22.82 -3.19 9.14
C GLY A 73 -22.29 -2.50 7.87
N GLU A 74 -23.18 -2.24 6.92
CA GLU A 74 -22.82 -1.71 5.59
C GLU A 74 -22.06 -0.37 5.61
N HIS A 75 -22.29 0.44 6.64
CA HIS A 75 -21.64 1.74 6.84
C HIS A 75 -20.25 1.63 7.47
N MET A 76 -19.87 0.45 7.98
CA MET A 76 -18.63 0.30 8.75
C MET A 76 -17.42 0.23 7.84
N ARG A 77 -16.29 0.84 8.24
CA ARG A 77 -15.02 0.77 7.52
C ARG A 77 -13.84 0.45 8.43
N ILE A 78 -12.88 -0.30 7.90
CA ILE A 78 -11.59 -0.62 8.54
C ILE A 78 -10.43 -0.37 7.58
N CYS A 79 -9.26 -0.02 8.11
CA CYS A 79 -8.07 0.37 7.34
C CYS A 79 -7.18 -0.78 6.86
N HIS A 80 -7.65 -2.03 6.90
CA HIS A 80 -6.90 -3.18 6.41
C HIS A 80 -7.76 -4.19 5.66
N PHE A 81 -7.21 -4.78 4.60
CA PHE A 81 -7.79 -5.97 3.96
C PHE A 81 -7.41 -7.26 4.69
N ARG A 82 -8.30 -8.25 4.66
CA ARG A 82 -7.91 -9.64 4.94
C ARG A 82 -6.85 -10.09 3.95
N ASN A 83 -5.88 -10.85 4.44
CA ASN A 83 -4.77 -11.36 3.64
C ASN A 83 -3.94 -10.26 2.97
N HIS A 84 -3.94 -9.01 3.46
CA HIS A 84 -3.06 -7.94 2.95
C HIS A 84 -1.58 -8.37 2.87
N TYR A 85 -1.17 -9.29 3.75
CA TYR A 85 0.17 -9.89 3.79
C TYR A 85 0.56 -10.62 2.50
N GLU A 86 -0.37 -10.97 1.61
CA GLU A 86 -0.08 -11.53 0.28
C GLU A 86 0.68 -10.54 -0.63
N LEU A 87 0.51 -9.23 -0.38
CA LEU A 87 1.26 -8.17 -1.05
C LEU A 87 2.42 -7.66 -0.20
N THR A 88 2.30 -7.68 1.13
CA THR A 88 3.27 -6.99 2.01
C THR A 88 4.34 -7.89 2.61
N ARG A 89 4.14 -9.21 2.65
CA ARG A 89 5.23 -10.14 2.99
C ARG A 89 6.07 -10.43 1.75
N LYS A 90 7.38 -10.30 1.88
CA LYS A 90 8.30 -10.31 0.74
C LYS A 90 8.26 -11.63 -0.05
N ASN A 91 8.21 -12.79 0.62
CA ASN A 91 8.10 -14.08 -0.04
C ASN A 91 6.78 -14.22 -0.82
N LEU A 92 5.64 -13.87 -0.21
CA LEU A 92 4.31 -13.96 -0.82
C LEU A 92 4.16 -12.97 -1.98
N MET A 93 4.60 -11.73 -1.81
CA MET A 93 4.64 -10.71 -2.87
C MET A 93 5.38 -11.24 -4.10
N VAL A 94 6.60 -11.76 -3.92
CA VAL A 94 7.41 -12.29 -5.01
C VAL A 94 6.76 -13.51 -5.65
N LYS A 95 6.18 -14.41 -4.85
CA LYS A 95 5.44 -15.58 -5.34
C LYS A 95 4.25 -15.19 -6.20
N ASN A 96 3.47 -14.19 -5.76
CA ASN A 96 2.31 -13.68 -6.48
C ASN A 96 2.72 -12.94 -7.77
N LEU A 97 3.76 -12.10 -7.74
CA LEU A 97 4.32 -11.45 -8.92
C LEU A 97 4.87 -12.46 -9.95
N LYS A 98 5.63 -13.47 -9.51
CA LYS A 98 6.13 -14.57 -10.37
C LYS A 98 4.95 -15.31 -11.03
N ARG A 99 3.90 -15.62 -10.28
CA ARG A 99 2.69 -16.29 -10.78
C ARG A 99 1.96 -15.42 -11.81
N TYR A 100 1.77 -14.14 -11.50
CA TYR A 100 1.09 -13.18 -12.37
C TYR A 100 1.84 -12.98 -13.69
N ARG A 101 3.16 -12.79 -13.63
CA ARG A 101 4.03 -12.73 -14.82
C ARG A 101 3.89 -13.97 -15.70
N LYS A 102 3.85 -15.17 -15.11
CA LYS A 102 3.66 -16.43 -15.85
C LYS A 102 2.27 -16.53 -16.49
N SER A 103 1.24 -15.96 -15.88
CA SER A 103 -0.10 -15.86 -16.49
C SER A 103 -0.07 -14.94 -17.70
N LEU A 104 0.49 -13.73 -17.55
CA LEU A 104 0.64 -12.77 -18.65
C LEU A 104 1.44 -13.34 -19.82
N GLU A 105 2.50 -14.10 -19.55
CA GLU A 105 3.30 -14.72 -20.61
C GLU A 105 2.48 -15.72 -21.44
N ARG A 106 1.55 -16.44 -20.81
CA ARG A 106 0.66 -17.39 -21.50
C ARG A 106 -0.48 -16.70 -22.24
N GLU A 107 -1.04 -15.64 -21.65
CA GLU A 107 -2.25 -14.96 -22.15
C GLU A 107 -1.92 -13.88 -23.19
N SER A 108 -0.79 -13.18 -23.04
CA SER A 108 -0.44 -11.97 -23.80
C SER A 108 1.00 -11.97 -24.32
N GLY A 109 1.78 -13.01 -24.05
CA GLY A 109 3.12 -13.19 -24.58
C GLY A 109 4.23 -12.54 -23.76
N ARG A 110 5.48 -12.76 -24.19
CA ARG A 110 6.68 -12.39 -23.43
C ARG A 110 6.87 -10.89 -23.25
N LEU A 111 6.48 -10.09 -24.24
CA LEU A 111 6.63 -8.62 -24.20
C LEU A 111 5.74 -8.00 -23.12
N GLU A 112 4.55 -8.56 -22.92
CA GLU A 112 3.65 -8.10 -21.86
C GLU A 112 4.13 -8.57 -20.49
N ALA A 113 4.61 -9.82 -20.41
CA ALA A 113 5.18 -10.36 -19.18
C ALA A 113 6.45 -9.63 -18.72
N SER A 114 7.29 -9.10 -19.64
CA SER A 114 8.50 -8.38 -19.26
C SER A 114 8.21 -7.05 -18.56
N LYS A 115 6.99 -6.52 -18.66
CA LYS A 115 6.53 -5.36 -17.87
C LYS A 115 6.37 -5.69 -16.38
N CYS A 116 6.53 -6.96 -15.98
CA CYS A 116 6.64 -7.37 -14.58
C CYS A 116 8.10 -7.49 -14.10
N ASP A 117 9.10 -7.21 -14.94
CA ASP A 117 10.53 -7.35 -14.59
C ASP A 117 11.04 -6.13 -13.78
N PHE A 118 10.22 -5.65 -12.85
CA PHE A 118 10.46 -4.50 -11.97
C PHE A 118 10.78 -4.89 -10.53
N PHE A 119 10.94 -6.18 -10.21
CA PHE A 119 11.40 -6.62 -8.89
C PHE A 119 12.68 -7.46 -9.05
N PRO A 120 13.67 -7.30 -8.17
CA PRO A 120 14.92 -8.02 -8.28
C PRO A 120 14.73 -9.52 -8.10
N ARG A 121 15.62 -10.33 -8.71
CA ARG A 121 15.60 -11.79 -8.59
C ARG A 121 15.60 -12.16 -7.12
N THR A 122 14.62 -12.95 -6.71
CA THR A 122 14.36 -13.25 -5.31
C THR A 122 13.98 -14.72 -5.14
N PHE A 123 14.56 -15.37 -4.13
CA PHE A 123 14.37 -16.78 -3.80
C PHE A 123 14.02 -16.96 -2.33
N GLU A 124 13.07 -17.84 -2.05
CA GLU A 124 12.67 -18.26 -0.70
C GLU A 124 13.46 -19.50 -0.28
N LEU A 125 14.22 -19.40 0.80
CA LEU A 125 15.05 -20.47 1.36
C LEU A 125 14.38 -21.06 2.61
N PRO A 126 14.43 -22.39 2.79
CA PRO A 126 15.22 -23.36 2.03
C PRO A 126 14.57 -23.89 0.74
N SER A 127 13.31 -23.57 0.46
CA SER A 127 12.52 -24.19 -0.63
C SER A 127 13.10 -24.03 -2.03
N GLU A 128 13.74 -22.90 -2.34
CA GLU A 128 14.33 -22.59 -3.64
C GLU A 128 15.86 -22.66 -3.61
N TYR A 129 16.48 -23.28 -2.59
CA TYR A 129 17.94 -23.30 -2.40
C TYR A 129 18.71 -23.78 -3.63
N HIS A 130 18.30 -24.90 -4.23
CA HIS A 130 18.99 -25.44 -5.40
C HIS A 130 18.93 -24.49 -6.60
N ILE A 131 17.78 -23.87 -6.84
CA ILE A 131 17.58 -22.92 -7.94
C ILE A 131 18.40 -21.64 -7.67
N PHE A 132 18.44 -21.17 -6.42
CA PHE A 132 19.28 -20.07 -6.00
C PHE A 132 20.77 -20.36 -6.25
N VAL A 133 21.27 -21.54 -5.87
CA VAL A 133 22.67 -21.93 -6.08
C VAL A 133 23.02 -22.00 -7.57
N GLU A 134 22.13 -22.49 -8.43
CA GLU A 134 22.33 -22.46 -9.87
C GLU A 134 22.43 -21.03 -10.41
N GLU A 135 21.53 -20.15 -9.97
CA GLU A 135 21.52 -18.75 -10.35
C GLU A 135 22.77 -18.00 -9.88
N PHE A 136 23.19 -18.25 -8.64
CA PHE A 136 24.40 -17.71 -8.05
C PHE A 136 25.65 -18.13 -8.84
N LYS A 137 25.76 -19.41 -9.20
CA LYS A 137 26.86 -19.93 -10.02
C LYS A 137 26.89 -19.37 -11.44
N ARG A 138 25.72 -19.07 -12.02
CA ARG A 138 25.61 -18.45 -13.36
C ARG A 138 26.06 -16.98 -13.38
N ASN A 139 26.05 -16.31 -12.22
CA ASN A 139 26.44 -14.91 -12.09
C ASN A 139 27.54 -14.73 -11.03
N PRO A 140 28.78 -15.20 -11.28
CA PRO A 140 29.88 -15.03 -10.33
C PRO A 140 30.10 -13.55 -10.00
N GLY A 141 30.29 -13.24 -8.72
CA GLY A 141 30.49 -11.86 -8.24
C GLY A 141 29.21 -11.06 -7.99
N SER A 142 28.03 -11.61 -8.25
CA SER A 142 26.77 -10.92 -7.92
C SER A 142 26.56 -10.79 -6.41
N THR A 143 26.10 -9.62 -5.99
CA THR A 143 25.79 -9.35 -4.57
C THR A 143 24.33 -9.70 -4.26
N TRP A 144 24.07 -10.29 -3.09
CA TRP A 144 22.75 -10.70 -2.63
C TRP A 144 22.49 -10.24 -1.20
N ILE A 145 21.27 -9.78 -0.94
CA ILE A 145 20.79 -9.47 0.40
C ILE A 145 19.96 -10.65 0.90
N MET A 146 20.34 -11.14 2.08
CA MET A 146 19.56 -12.11 2.85
C MET A 146 18.71 -11.36 3.88
N LYS A 147 17.39 -11.53 3.85
CA LYS A 147 16.47 -11.00 4.87
C LYS A 147 15.65 -12.15 5.48
N PRO A 148 15.38 -12.15 6.80
CA PRO A 148 14.46 -13.12 7.37
C PRO A 148 13.04 -12.90 6.82
N ASP A 149 12.29 -13.97 6.60
CA ASP A 149 10.89 -13.88 6.19
C ASP A 149 9.98 -13.62 7.39
N GLY A 150 9.89 -12.34 7.78
CA GLY A 150 9.01 -11.86 8.84
C GLY A 150 9.67 -11.75 10.22
N THR A 151 9.11 -10.88 11.05
CA THR A 151 9.41 -10.76 12.48
C THR A 151 8.62 -11.84 13.23
N ARG A 152 9.31 -12.75 13.93
CA ARG A 152 8.69 -13.70 14.87
C ARG A 152 7.91 -12.91 15.94
N SER A 153 6.69 -13.33 16.27
CA SER A 153 6.11 -12.98 17.57
C SER A 153 6.95 -13.66 18.68
N GLU A 154 6.99 -13.09 19.88
CA GLU A 154 7.83 -13.62 20.96
C GLU A 154 7.50 -15.08 21.30
N GLU A 155 6.25 -15.51 21.09
CA GLU A 155 5.77 -16.88 21.28
C GLU A 155 6.33 -17.90 20.28
N GLN A 156 6.80 -17.46 19.10
CA GLN A 156 7.36 -18.34 18.06
C GLN A 156 8.87 -18.60 18.22
N LYS A 157 9.50 -18.12 19.30
CA LYS A 157 10.93 -18.31 19.58
C LYS A 157 11.26 -19.67 20.23
N GLU A 158 10.28 -20.39 20.77
CA GLU A 158 10.51 -21.61 21.55
C GLU A 158 10.59 -22.91 20.70
N GLU A 159 10.10 -22.91 19.46
CA GLU A 159 10.23 -24.05 18.55
C GLU A 159 11.40 -23.89 17.59
N ALA A 160 12.26 -24.92 17.50
CA ALA A 160 13.38 -25.02 16.54
C ALA A 160 12.89 -25.24 15.10
N GLN A 161 12.01 -24.38 14.59
CA GLN A 161 11.66 -24.33 13.18
C GLN A 161 12.81 -23.75 12.37
N VAL A 162 13.06 -24.35 11.21
CA VAL A 162 14.01 -23.86 10.20
C VAL A 162 13.61 -22.44 9.83
N GLU A 163 14.49 -21.48 10.09
CA GLU A 163 14.27 -20.08 9.75
C GLU A 163 14.16 -19.92 8.23
N SER A 164 13.06 -19.30 7.78
CA SER A 164 12.86 -18.96 6.37
C SER A 164 13.56 -17.64 6.07
N TYR A 165 14.26 -17.60 4.95
CA TYR A 165 14.98 -16.43 4.47
C TYR A 165 14.62 -16.12 3.03
N VAL A 166 14.67 -14.84 2.69
CA VAL A 166 14.57 -14.36 1.32
C VAL A 166 15.95 -13.92 0.85
N ALA A 167 16.47 -14.60 -0.17
CA ALA A 167 17.69 -14.22 -0.89
C ALA A 167 17.30 -13.36 -2.09
N GLN A 168 17.62 -12.06 -2.05
CA GLN A 168 17.29 -11.10 -3.10
C GLN A 168 18.56 -10.53 -3.73
N ARG A 169 18.62 -10.49 -5.06
CA ARG A 169 19.75 -9.87 -5.78
C ARG A 169 19.81 -8.38 -5.44
N TYR A 170 21.00 -7.93 -5.08
CA TYR A 170 21.25 -6.52 -4.79
C TYR A 170 21.25 -5.70 -6.07
N ILE A 171 20.72 -4.48 -6.02
CA ILE A 171 20.83 -3.50 -7.10
C ILE A 171 22.14 -2.75 -6.90
N GLU A 172 23.18 -3.16 -7.62
CA GLU A 172 24.57 -2.73 -7.40
C GLU A 172 24.83 -1.28 -7.79
N ASN A 173 24.09 -0.74 -8.77
CA ASN A 173 24.24 0.63 -9.26
C ASN A 173 22.96 1.43 -9.04
N PRO A 174 22.64 1.81 -7.79
CA PRO A 174 21.49 2.67 -7.51
C PRO A 174 21.70 4.07 -8.07
N TYR A 175 20.62 4.77 -8.40
CA TYR A 175 20.67 6.18 -8.75
C TYR A 175 21.06 7.03 -7.54
N LEU A 176 22.14 7.79 -7.65
CA LEU A 176 22.65 8.64 -6.57
C LEU A 176 22.29 10.12 -6.80
N ILE A 177 21.95 10.80 -5.71
CA ILE A 177 21.77 12.26 -5.69
C ILE A 177 22.91 12.83 -4.86
N ALA A 178 23.80 13.59 -5.53
CA ALA A 178 25.04 14.10 -4.93
C ALA A 178 25.87 12.99 -4.26
N ASP A 179 26.07 11.86 -4.96
CA ASP A 179 26.81 10.67 -4.50
C ASP A 179 26.25 9.98 -3.25
N VAL A 180 25.04 10.36 -2.81
CA VAL A 180 24.34 9.77 -1.68
C VAL A 180 23.08 9.07 -2.16
N HIS A 181 22.84 7.89 -1.59
CA HIS A 181 21.55 7.25 -1.72
C HIS A 181 20.58 7.90 -0.73
N LEU A 182 19.45 8.42 -1.22
CA LEU A 182 18.32 8.79 -0.37
C LEU A 182 17.65 7.51 0.13
N THR A 183 18.24 6.84 1.13
CA THR A 183 17.72 5.62 1.76
C THR A 183 17.27 5.89 3.19
N ASN A 184 16.71 4.84 3.78
CA ASN A 184 16.15 4.78 5.13
C ASN A 184 16.87 5.72 6.12
N VAL A 185 16.11 6.71 6.58
CA VAL A 185 16.51 7.71 7.58
C VAL A 185 17.07 7.06 8.84
N ALA A 186 16.61 5.85 9.21
CA ALA A 186 17.12 5.13 10.37
C ALA A 186 18.60 4.76 10.24
N VAL A 187 19.07 4.41 9.02
CA VAL A 187 20.48 4.11 8.76
C VAL A 187 21.27 5.41 8.68
N GLN A 188 20.73 6.42 7.98
CA GLN A 188 21.40 7.71 7.81
C GLN A 188 21.61 8.45 9.13
N LYS A 189 20.71 8.36 10.10
CA LYS A 189 20.87 8.94 11.45
C LYS A 189 22.12 8.47 12.21
N THR A 190 22.68 7.32 11.81
CA THR A 190 23.91 6.78 12.43
C THR A 190 25.19 7.18 11.68
N ALA A 191 25.06 7.86 10.53
CA ALA A 191 26.20 8.28 9.73
C ALA A 191 26.91 9.48 10.39
N PRO A 192 28.27 9.55 10.36
CA PRO A 192 29.04 10.61 11.02
C PRO A 192 28.76 12.01 10.48
N ASP A 193 28.30 12.09 9.24
CA ASP A 193 28.00 13.29 8.46
C ASP A 193 26.49 13.60 8.37
N TYR A 194 25.67 12.91 9.17
CA TYR A 194 24.24 13.19 9.25
C TYR A 194 23.99 14.59 9.79
N ASP A 195 23.42 15.43 8.94
CA ASP A 195 22.96 16.77 9.28
C ASP A 195 21.43 16.78 9.28
N PRO A 196 20.77 16.87 10.47
CA PRO A 196 19.32 16.94 10.58
C PRO A 196 18.72 18.14 9.82
N GLU A 197 19.47 19.22 9.64
CA GLU A 197 19.01 20.46 9.01
C GLU A 197 19.11 20.41 7.47
N LYS A 198 19.96 19.53 6.90
CA LYS A 198 20.08 19.37 5.44
C LYS A 198 18.98 18.55 4.78
N GLY A 199 18.08 17.96 5.57
CA GLY A 199 16.86 17.31 5.08
C GLY A 199 17.11 16.21 4.03
N CYS A 200 17.30 14.96 4.45
CA CYS A 200 17.43 13.82 3.53
C CYS A 200 16.10 13.35 2.92
N LYS A 201 15.04 14.17 2.98
CA LYS A 201 13.71 13.86 2.46
C LYS A 201 13.31 14.93 1.46
N TRP A 202 13.00 14.51 0.23
CA TRP A 202 12.42 15.38 -0.78
C TRP A 202 10.95 15.02 -0.98
N GLN A 203 10.12 16.04 -1.17
CA GLN A 203 8.77 15.85 -1.67
C GLN A 203 8.84 15.36 -3.12
N MET A 204 7.83 14.60 -3.56
CA MET A 204 7.81 13.99 -4.90
C MET A 204 7.99 15.02 -6.03
N HIS A 205 7.38 16.20 -5.89
CA HIS A 205 7.51 17.27 -6.88
C HIS A 205 8.95 17.83 -6.96
N GLN A 206 9.70 17.84 -5.86
CA GLN A 206 11.11 18.27 -5.85
C GLN A 206 11.98 17.25 -6.56
N LEU A 207 11.78 15.95 -6.27
CA LEU A 207 12.47 14.86 -6.95
C LEU A 207 12.20 14.89 -8.46
N ARG A 208 10.94 15.04 -8.88
CA ARG A 208 10.60 15.13 -10.31
C ARG A 208 11.25 16.33 -10.98
N ARG A 209 11.17 17.53 -10.37
CA ARG A 209 11.82 18.74 -10.92
C ARG A 209 13.33 18.53 -11.11
N TYR A 210 14.00 17.95 -10.11
CA TYR A 210 15.42 17.64 -10.20
C TYR A 210 15.73 16.65 -11.32
N LEU A 211 15.00 15.53 -11.40
CA LEU A 211 15.20 14.53 -12.45
C LEU A 211 14.91 15.12 -13.83
N THR A 212 13.87 15.93 -13.98
CA THR A 212 13.51 16.56 -15.27
C THR A 212 14.59 17.53 -15.71
N ALA A 213 15.13 18.33 -14.79
CA ALA A 213 16.23 19.23 -15.09
C ALA A 213 17.50 18.48 -15.53
N LYS A 214 17.75 17.28 -14.98
CA LYS A 214 18.97 16.50 -15.26
C LYS A 214 18.87 15.56 -16.47
N HIS A 215 17.70 14.95 -16.69
CA HIS A 215 17.52 13.86 -17.67
C HIS A 215 16.52 14.17 -18.78
N GLY A 216 15.89 15.34 -18.74
CA GLY A 216 14.87 15.75 -19.69
C GLY A 216 13.47 15.25 -19.34
N LEU A 217 12.47 15.88 -19.97
CA LEU A 217 11.06 15.64 -19.67
C LEU A 217 10.62 14.22 -20.05
N ASP A 218 10.94 13.75 -21.26
CA ASP A 218 10.44 12.48 -21.79
C ASP A 218 10.95 11.27 -21.00
N THR A 219 12.22 11.27 -20.62
CA THR A 219 12.84 10.24 -19.76
C THR A 219 12.11 10.15 -18.43
N VAL A 220 11.86 11.30 -17.80
CA VAL A 220 11.19 11.33 -16.50
C VAL A 220 9.72 10.96 -16.61
N GLN A 221 9.02 11.38 -17.67
CA GLN A 221 7.66 10.89 -17.93
C GLN A 221 7.60 9.37 -18.08
N THR A 222 8.61 8.77 -18.73
CA THR A 222 8.71 7.32 -18.87
C THR A 222 8.95 6.65 -17.51
N LEU A 223 9.88 7.18 -16.71
CA LEU A 223 10.13 6.70 -15.36
C LEU A 223 8.85 6.67 -14.50
N PHE A 224 8.07 7.75 -14.48
CA PHE A 224 6.85 7.80 -13.68
C PHE A 224 5.77 6.84 -14.21
N LYS A 225 5.66 6.64 -15.53
CA LYS A 225 4.80 5.59 -16.11
C LYS A 225 5.21 4.18 -15.68
N GLU A 226 6.51 3.91 -15.58
CA GLU A 226 7.02 2.63 -15.07
C GLU A 226 6.70 2.45 -13.58
N ILE A 227 6.74 3.52 -12.78
CA ILE A 227 6.30 3.50 -11.38
C ILE A 227 4.79 3.20 -11.28
N ASP A 228 3.95 3.84 -12.09
CA ASP A 228 2.52 3.55 -12.14
C ASP A 228 2.24 2.08 -12.49
N ASN A 229 3.00 1.56 -13.45
CA ASN A 229 2.93 0.17 -13.88
C ASN A 229 3.30 -0.80 -12.74
N ILE A 230 4.28 -0.45 -11.89
CA ILE A 230 4.60 -1.21 -10.67
C ILE A 230 3.40 -1.27 -9.73
N PHE A 231 2.76 -0.12 -9.45
CA PHE A 231 1.61 -0.05 -8.55
C PHE A 231 0.45 -0.92 -9.06
N ILE A 232 0.06 -0.73 -10.32
CA ILE A 232 -1.06 -1.46 -10.91
C ILE A 232 -0.76 -2.96 -10.97
N ARG A 233 0.39 -3.37 -11.50
CA ARG A 233 0.69 -4.81 -11.68
C ARG A 233 0.89 -5.54 -10.36
N SER A 234 1.46 -4.87 -9.35
CA SER A 234 1.59 -5.47 -8.02
C SER A 234 0.21 -5.73 -7.39
N LEU A 235 -0.73 -4.79 -7.48
CA LEU A 235 -2.11 -4.97 -7.00
C LEU A 235 -2.87 -6.04 -7.82
N LEU A 236 -2.75 -6.02 -9.15
CA LEU A 236 -3.37 -7.06 -10.01
C LEU A 236 -2.84 -8.46 -9.69
N SER A 237 -1.57 -8.59 -9.28
CA SER A 237 -0.97 -9.89 -8.94
C SER A 237 -1.64 -10.58 -7.74
N VAL A 238 -2.28 -9.80 -6.86
CA VAL A 238 -2.95 -10.27 -5.64
C VAL A 238 -4.48 -10.13 -5.69
N GLN A 239 -5.04 -9.60 -6.77
CA GLN A 239 -6.49 -9.36 -6.93
C GLN A 239 -7.35 -10.60 -6.66
N LYS A 240 -6.87 -11.80 -7.01
CA LYS A 240 -7.60 -13.07 -6.81
C LYS A 240 -7.36 -13.71 -5.44
N THR A 241 -6.44 -13.16 -4.64
CA THR A 241 -5.97 -13.77 -3.39
C THR A 241 -6.34 -12.93 -2.16
N ILE A 242 -6.27 -11.60 -2.28
CA ILE A 242 -6.82 -10.69 -1.28
C ILE A 242 -8.35 -10.69 -1.41
N ILE A 243 -9.03 -10.81 -0.27
CA ILE A 243 -10.49 -10.86 -0.23
C ILE A 243 -11.03 -9.45 -0.44
N ASN A 244 -11.86 -9.27 -1.47
CA ASN A 244 -12.55 -8.01 -1.74
C ASN A 244 -13.73 -7.84 -0.77
N ASP A 245 -13.46 -7.24 0.39
CA ASP A 245 -14.46 -6.88 1.38
C ASP A 245 -14.75 -5.38 1.31
N LYS A 246 -16.01 -5.01 1.08
CA LYS A 246 -16.45 -3.62 0.94
C LYS A 246 -16.24 -2.77 2.20
N HIS A 247 -16.06 -3.42 3.36
CA HIS A 247 -15.79 -2.72 4.61
C HIS A 247 -14.30 -2.34 4.75
N CYS A 248 -13.42 -2.80 3.87
CA CYS A 248 -11.99 -2.58 3.97
C CYS A 248 -11.51 -1.51 3.00
N PHE A 249 -10.56 -0.70 3.44
CA PHE A 249 -9.64 0.07 2.61
C PHE A 249 -8.22 -0.16 3.12
N GLU A 250 -7.21 0.31 2.40
CA GLU A 250 -5.82 0.08 2.78
C GLU A 250 -4.93 1.21 2.27
N LEU A 251 -3.99 1.65 3.10
CA LEU A 251 -2.99 2.66 2.76
C LEU A 251 -1.61 2.00 2.67
N TYR A 252 -1.22 1.64 1.45
CA TYR A 252 0.08 1.01 1.22
C TYR A 252 1.21 2.03 1.09
N GLY A 253 2.34 1.76 1.74
CA GLY A 253 3.63 2.41 1.46
C GLY A 253 4.43 1.57 0.47
N TYR A 254 4.79 2.14 -0.68
CA TYR A 254 5.62 1.49 -1.68
C TYR A 254 7.06 1.98 -1.60
N ASP A 255 7.99 1.04 -1.46
CA ASP A 255 9.43 1.34 -1.49
C ASP A 255 9.98 1.03 -2.88
N ILE A 256 10.25 2.11 -3.63
CA ILE A 256 10.79 2.05 -4.98
C ILE A 256 12.25 2.52 -4.99
N LEU A 257 13.12 1.72 -5.59
CA LEU A 257 14.51 2.05 -5.82
C LEU A 257 14.75 2.36 -7.30
N LEU A 258 15.40 3.47 -7.62
CA LEU A 258 15.85 3.76 -8.97
C LEU A 258 17.29 3.26 -9.15
N ASP A 259 17.60 2.61 -10.26
CA ASP A 259 18.98 2.34 -10.66
C ASP A 259 19.57 3.48 -11.52
N GLN A 260 20.87 3.39 -11.81
CA GLN A 260 21.61 4.39 -12.60
C GLN A 260 20.97 4.70 -13.96
N ASP A 261 20.19 3.78 -14.52
CA ASP A 261 19.52 3.89 -15.82
C ASP A 261 18.07 4.42 -15.66
N LEU A 262 17.72 4.89 -14.46
CA LEU A 262 16.38 5.34 -14.06
C LEU A 262 15.32 4.25 -14.20
N LYS A 263 15.69 2.97 -14.11
CA LYS A 263 14.70 1.91 -14.00
C LYS A 263 14.20 1.83 -12.55
N PRO A 264 12.88 1.88 -12.33
CA PRO A 264 12.31 1.70 -11.00
C PRO A 264 12.22 0.21 -10.64
N TRP A 265 12.58 -0.09 -9.39
CA TRP A 265 12.56 -1.42 -8.80
C TRP A 265 11.70 -1.44 -7.54
N LEU A 266 10.71 -2.32 -7.49
CA LEU A 266 9.92 -2.59 -6.30
C LEU A 266 10.75 -3.38 -5.28
N ILE A 267 10.97 -2.79 -4.11
CA ILE A 267 11.74 -3.40 -3.03
C ILE A 267 10.83 -4.07 -2.00
N GLU A 268 9.79 -3.36 -1.58
CA GLU A 268 8.78 -3.81 -0.61
C GLU A 268 7.48 -2.99 -0.72
N VAL A 269 6.40 -3.57 -0.20
CA VAL A 269 5.12 -2.90 0.01
C VAL A 269 4.74 -3.08 1.48
N ASN A 270 4.36 -1.99 2.14
CA ASN A 270 4.08 -1.95 3.57
C ASN A 270 2.60 -1.60 3.80
N ALA A 271 1.85 -2.42 4.55
CA ALA A 271 0.45 -2.12 4.94
C ALA A 271 0.38 -1.13 6.11
N SER A 272 1.49 -0.89 6.79
CA SER A 272 1.56 0.04 7.93
C SER A 272 2.77 0.97 7.75
N PRO A 273 2.73 1.88 6.75
CA PRO A 273 3.80 2.86 6.59
C PRO A 273 3.94 3.71 7.88
N SER A 274 5.16 4.16 8.17
CA SER A 274 5.40 4.96 9.39
C SER A 274 4.73 6.33 9.29
N LEU A 275 3.69 6.52 10.10
CA LEU A 275 2.90 7.76 10.19
C LEU A 275 3.20 8.57 11.45
N THR A 276 4.23 8.19 12.21
CA THR A 276 4.76 9.00 13.32
C THR A 276 5.65 10.09 12.75
N ALA A 277 5.33 11.36 13.02
CA ALA A 277 6.10 12.49 12.53
C ALA A 277 7.45 12.64 13.24
N SER A 278 8.47 13.04 12.49
CA SER A 278 9.83 13.28 12.98
C SER A 278 10.26 14.76 12.96
N SER A 279 9.50 15.61 12.26
CA SER A 279 9.65 17.05 12.18
C SER A 279 8.28 17.68 11.90
N GLN A 280 8.15 19.01 12.02
CA GLN A 280 6.90 19.69 11.67
C GLN A 280 6.52 19.51 10.19
N GLU A 281 7.50 19.57 9.29
CA GLU A 281 7.25 19.34 7.85
C GLU A 281 6.78 17.92 7.57
N ASP A 282 7.35 16.92 8.25
CA ASP A 282 6.93 15.52 8.16
C ASP A 282 5.52 15.32 8.75
N PHE A 283 5.18 16.03 9.83
CA PHE A 283 3.83 16.08 10.40
C PHE A 283 2.83 16.66 9.42
N ASP A 284 3.07 17.86 8.89
CA ASP A 284 2.15 18.54 7.97
C ASP A 284 1.89 17.70 6.70
N MET A 285 2.94 17.06 6.17
CA MET A 285 2.82 16.17 5.02
C MET A 285 1.97 14.93 5.35
N LYS A 286 2.25 14.25 6.47
CA LYS A 286 1.49 13.07 6.91
C LYS A 286 0.05 13.40 7.26
N TYR A 287 -0.19 14.55 7.87
CA TYR A 287 -1.51 15.03 8.22
C TYR A 287 -2.36 15.23 6.96
N ARG A 288 -1.82 15.92 5.94
CA ARG A 288 -2.50 16.07 4.63
C ARG A 288 -2.73 14.75 3.92
N LEU A 289 -1.74 13.85 3.92
CA LEU A 289 -1.88 12.50 3.35
C LEU A 289 -3.07 11.76 3.99
N LEU A 290 -3.17 11.79 5.32
CA LEU A 290 -4.23 11.12 6.06
C LEU A 290 -5.59 11.80 5.89
N GLU A 291 -5.61 13.13 5.88
CA GLU A 291 -6.82 13.91 5.57
C GLU A 291 -7.40 13.53 4.20
N ASP A 292 -6.56 13.52 3.18
CA ASP A 292 -6.94 13.13 1.83
C ASP A 292 -7.33 11.65 1.74
N THR A 293 -6.70 10.77 2.54
CA THR A 293 -7.11 9.37 2.64
C THR A 293 -8.53 9.25 3.17
N LEU A 294 -8.87 10.00 4.22
CA LEU A 294 -10.23 10.01 4.77
C LEU A 294 -11.24 10.66 3.81
N HIS A 295 -10.81 11.63 2.98
CA HIS A 295 -11.63 12.14 1.88
C HIS A 295 -11.92 11.07 0.82
N VAL A 296 -10.95 10.20 0.50
CA VAL A 296 -11.15 9.08 -0.45
C VAL A 296 -12.09 8.02 0.12
N VAL A 297 -11.98 7.68 1.41
CA VAL A 297 -12.88 6.71 2.06
C VAL A 297 -14.32 7.24 2.13
N ASP A 298 -14.46 8.56 2.28
CA ASP A 298 -15.71 9.31 2.19
C ASP A 298 -16.85 8.80 3.09
N MET A 299 -16.55 8.61 4.37
CA MET A 299 -17.57 8.27 5.38
C MET A 299 -18.66 9.33 5.51
N GLU A 300 -18.38 10.57 5.07
CA GLU A 300 -19.33 11.68 5.08
C GLU A 300 -20.24 11.76 3.85
N GLY A 301 -20.03 10.92 2.82
CA GLY A 301 -20.85 10.92 1.61
C GLY A 301 -20.78 12.22 0.80
N ARG A 302 -19.59 12.83 0.71
CA ARG A 302 -19.37 14.07 -0.04
C ARG A 302 -19.11 13.82 -1.53
N LEU A 303 -18.70 12.61 -1.91
CA LEU A 303 -18.30 12.28 -3.27
C LEU A 303 -19.47 11.83 -4.13
N THR A 304 -19.33 12.04 -5.45
CA THR A 304 -20.32 11.63 -6.46
C THR A 304 -20.00 10.27 -7.09
N GLY A 305 -18.78 9.75 -6.86
CA GLY A 305 -18.26 8.51 -7.46
C GLY A 305 -17.69 8.69 -8.87
N LYS A 306 -17.53 9.95 -9.32
CA LYS A 306 -16.98 10.31 -10.64
C LYS A 306 -15.64 11.03 -10.56
N GLU A 307 -15.16 11.28 -9.35
CA GLU A 307 -13.95 12.02 -9.08
C GLU A 307 -12.74 11.23 -9.60
N LYS A 308 -11.95 11.87 -10.46
CA LYS A 308 -10.65 11.35 -10.92
C LYS A 308 -9.50 11.74 -9.98
N ARG A 309 -9.74 12.70 -9.09
CA ARG A 309 -8.80 13.16 -8.07
C ARG A 309 -9.53 13.57 -6.81
N ILE A 310 -8.99 13.18 -5.65
CA ILE A 310 -9.47 13.57 -4.33
C ILE A 310 -8.24 13.95 -3.51
N GLY A 311 -8.11 15.23 -3.18
CA GLY A 311 -6.90 15.74 -2.52
C GLY A 311 -5.64 15.45 -3.34
N GLY A 312 -4.62 14.88 -2.69
CA GLY A 312 -3.39 14.39 -3.31
C GLY A 312 -3.47 13.02 -4.00
N TYR A 313 -4.63 12.35 -4.00
CA TYR A 313 -4.81 11.04 -4.65
C TYR A 313 -5.41 11.15 -6.03
N ASP A 314 -4.82 10.47 -7.01
CA ASP A 314 -5.42 10.27 -8.32
C ASP A 314 -5.99 8.86 -8.48
N LEU A 315 -7.16 8.77 -9.11
CA LEU A 315 -7.77 7.49 -9.44
C LEU A 315 -7.06 6.89 -10.66
N MET A 316 -6.31 5.80 -10.46
CA MET A 316 -5.57 5.11 -11.52
C MET A 316 -6.34 3.94 -12.14
N TRP A 317 -7.24 3.30 -11.37
CA TRP A 317 -7.94 2.08 -11.78
C TRP A 317 -9.37 2.04 -11.24
N ASN A 318 -10.34 1.80 -12.11
CA ASN A 318 -11.75 1.55 -11.78
C ASN A 318 -12.33 0.57 -12.82
N ASP A 319 -12.35 -0.73 -12.49
CA ASP A 319 -12.65 -1.84 -13.41
C ASP A 319 -11.84 -1.82 -14.73
N GLY A 320 -10.70 -1.13 -14.70
CA GLY A 320 -9.86 -0.83 -15.85
C GLY A 320 -9.02 0.41 -15.60
N PRO A 321 -8.01 0.69 -16.44
CA PRO A 321 -7.19 1.89 -16.31
C PRO A 321 -8.02 3.16 -16.52
N VAL A 322 -7.84 4.15 -15.64
CA VAL A 322 -8.41 5.49 -15.80
C VAL A 322 -7.37 6.37 -16.47
N TYR A 323 -7.76 7.04 -17.56
CA TYR A 323 -6.88 7.91 -18.35
C TYR A 323 -7.12 9.39 -18.05
N LYS A 324 -6.08 10.21 -18.27
CA LYS A 324 -6.17 11.68 -18.22
C LYS A 324 -7.10 12.19 -19.32
N ASP A 325 -7.76 13.31 -19.06
CA ASP A 325 -8.72 13.93 -19.99
C ASP A 325 -8.06 14.59 -21.22
N ASP A 326 -6.74 14.74 -21.22
CA ASP A 326 -5.98 15.38 -22.31
C ASP A 326 -5.80 14.44 -23.53
N GLY A 327 -6.88 14.27 -24.31
CA GLY A 327 -6.91 14.36 -25.78
C GLY A 327 -5.95 13.56 -26.68
N LEU A 328 -5.12 12.67 -26.17
CA LEU A 328 -4.33 11.73 -26.97
C LEU A 328 -4.71 10.31 -26.54
N GLU A 329 -5.77 9.80 -27.19
CA GLU A 329 -5.84 8.37 -27.45
C GLU A 329 -4.52 8.00 -28.15
N ALA A 330 -3.56 7.50 -27.38
CA ALA A 330 -2.33 6.98 -27.92
C ALA A 330 -2.71 5.74 -28.74
N LEU A 331 -2.94 5.97 -30.03
CA LEU A 331 -2.98 4.97 -31.08
C LEU A 331 -1.90 3.91 -30.78
N GLY A 332 -2.33 2.73 -30.32
CA GLY A 332 -1.53 1.51 -30.28
C GLY A 332 -0.34 1.46 -29.31
N GLY A 333 -0.21 2.37 -28.35
CA GLY A 333 0.87 2.33 -27.35
C GLY A 333 0.57 1.34 -26.22
N SER A 334 1.36 0.27 -26.07
CA SER A 334 1.11 -0.81 -25.09
C SER A 334 1.33 -0.45 -23.60
N TYR A 335 1.54 0.81 -23.24
CA TYR A 335 1.74 1.25 -21.85
C TYR A 335 0.44 1.86 -21.30
N LEU A 336 0.03 1.43 -20.10
CA LEU A 336 -1.11 1.99 -19.38
C LEU A 336 -0.79 3.44 -18.97
N ILE A 337 -1.41 4.44 -19.59
CA ILE A 337 -1.28 5.83 -19.16
C ILE A 337 -2.27 6.05 -18.02
N ALA A 338 -1.85 5.73 -16.79
CA ALA A 338 -2.67 5.98 -15.62
C ALA A 338 -2.93 7.48 -15.44
N ASN A 339 -4.10 7.83 -14.94
CA ASN A 339 -4.44 9.15 -14.46
C ASN A 339 -3.66 9.40 -13.17
N THR A 340 -2.40 9.78 -13.33
CA THR A 340 -1.43 10.02 -12.24
C THR A 340 -0.80 11.39 -12.43
N HIS A 341 -0.81 12.17 -11.36
CA HIS A 341 -0.16 13.46 -11.25
C HIS A 341 0.94 13.36 -10.21
N LEU A 342 1.64 12.21 -10.18
CA LEU A 342 2.95 12.09 -9.56
C LEU A 342 3.88 13.14 -10.19
N GLY A 343 3.79 14.36 -9.67
CA GLY A 343 4.57 15.54 -10.00
C GLY A 343 3.79 16.78 -10.38
#